data_AF-A0AA43ULB1-F1
#
_entry.id   AF-A0AA43ULB1-F1
#
_cell.length_a   1.000
_cell.length_b   1.000
_cell.length_c   1.000
_cell.angle_alpha   90.00
_cell.angle_beta   90.00
_cell.angle_gamma   90.00
#
_symmetry.space_group_name_H-M   'P 1'
#
loop_
_entity.id
_entity.type
_entity.pdbx_description
1 polymer ?
#
loop_
_entity_poly.entity_id
_entity_poly.type
_entity_poly.pdbx_seq_one_letter_code
_entity_poly.pdbx_strand_id
1 'polypeptide(L)' 'MADEESMAYELQDEFESKAKGFGKGKYGRILKMAHTPSRDEYTKTLYITGLGIIAIGALGFVIWWIMSVLPNYF' A
#
# COMPACT_ATOMS: atom_id res chain seq x y z
N MET A 1 -14.05 -31.37 26.13
CA MET A 1 -13.00 -32.18 25.49
C MET A 1 -13.45 -32.77 24.15
N ALA A 2 -14.37 -33.74 24.07
CA ALA A 2 -14.80 -34.31 22.78
C ALA A 2 -15.57 -33.32 21.87
N ASP A 3 -16.35 -32.41 22.46
CA ASP A 3 -17.14 -31.39 21.75
C ASP A 3 -16.27 -30.26 21.17
N GLU A 4 -15.19 -29.90 21.87
CA GLU A 4 -14.27 -28.83 21.45
C GLU A 4 -13.38 -29.26 20.28
N GLU A 5 -12.97 -30.53 20.24
CA GLU A 5 -12.16 -31.05 19.13
C GLU A 5 -12.97 -31.12 17.84
N SER A 6 -14.23 -31.59 17.87
CA SER A 6 -15.10 -31.62 16.68
C SER A 6 -15.37 -30.23 16.12
N MET A 7 -15.59 -29.24 16.97
CA MET A 7 -15.78 -27.84 16.55
C MET A 7 -14.50 -27.27 15.91
N ALA A 8 -13.32 -27.64 16.40
CA ALA A 8 -12.06 -27.23 15.81
C ALA A 8 -11.82 -27.86 14.42
N TYR A 9 -12.26 -29.10 14.21
CA TYR A 9 -12.20 -29.77 12.91
C TYR A 9 -13.18 -29.15 11.90
N GLU A 10 -14.43 -28.88 12.29
CA GLU A 10 -15.42 -28.24 11.41
C GLU A 10 -15.03 -26.81 11.02
N LEU A 11 -14.49 -26.04 11.96
CA LEU A 11 -13.98 -24.70 11.67
C LEU A 11 -12.77 -24.73 10.73
N GLN A 12 -11.86 -25.71 10.86
CA GLN A 12 -10.73 -25.86 9.92
C GLN A 12 -11.20 -26.13 8.49
N ASP A 13 -12.18 -27.02 8.29
CA ASP A 13 -12.71 -27.34 6.97
C ASP A 13 -13.46 -26.17 6.32
N GLU A 14 -14.22 -25.40 7.10
CA GLU A 14 -14.90 -24.21 6.59
C GLU A 14 -13.90 -23.10 6.20
N PHE A 15 -12.86 -22.87 7.00
CA PHE A 15 -11.82 -21.90 6.66
C PHE A 15 -10.96 -22.35 5.47
N GLU A 16 -10.60 -23.63 5.37
CA GLU A 16 -9.80 -24.16 4.26
C GLU A 16 -10.55 -24.11 2.92
N SER A 17 -11.85 -24.44 2.93
CA SER A 17 -12.69 -24.39 1.73
C SER A 17 -12.90 -22.95 1.24
N LYS A 18 -13.06 -21.98 2.14
CA LYS A 18 -13.18 -20.56 1.82
C LYS A 18 -11.85 -19.96 1.31
N ALA A 19 -10.72 -20.36 1.91
CA ALA A 19 -9.39 -19.95 1.48
C ALA A 19 -9.02 -20.49 0.09
N LYS A 20 -9.42 -21.73 -0.26
CA LYS A 20 -9.18 -22.32 -1.59
C LYS A 20 -9.87 -21.54 -2.74
N GLY A 21 -10.95 -20.82 -2.45
CA GLY A 21 -11.64 -19.94 -3.40
C GLY A 21 -11.06 -18.52 -3.49
N PHE A 22 -10.42 -18.05 -2.41
CA PHE A 22 -9.85 -16.72 -2.29
C PHE A 22 -8.51 -16.61 -3.02
N GLY A 23 -8.58 -16.39 -4.34
CA GLY A 23 -7.39 -16.12 -5.16
C GLY A 23 -7.42 -16.71 -6.57
N LYS A 24 -8.35 -17.61 -6.87
CA LYS A 24 -8.51 -18.19 -8.23
C LYS A 24 -9.48 -17.41 -9.13
N GLY A 25 -10.07 -16.32 -8.63
CA GLY A 25 -10.95 -15.45 -9.42
C GLY A 25 -10.22 -14.62 -10.49
N LYS A 26 -10.99 -13.88 -11.30
CA LYS A 26 -10.50 -13.00 -12.37
C LYS A 26 -9.33 -12.11 -11.92
N TYR A 27 -9.42 -11.51 -10.73
CA TYR A 27 -8.40 -10.60 -10.18
C TYR A 27 -7.09 -11.29 -9.77
N GLY A 28 -7.14 -12.53 -9.27
CA GLY A 28 -5.93 -13.29 -8.94
C GLY A 28 -5.12 -13.66 -10.19
N ARG A 29 -5.80 -13.94 -11.32
CA ARG A 29 -5.14 -14.14 -12.62
C ARG A 29 -4.49 -12.85 -13.12
N ILE A 30 -5.14 -11.70 -12.94
CA ILE A 30 -4.61 -10.39 -13.34
C ILE A 30 -3.37 -10.03 -12.52
N LEU A 31 -3.42 -10.19 -11.20
CA LEU A 31 -2.25 -9.95 -10.34
C LEU A 31 -1.07 -10.88 -10.67
N LYS A 32 -1.36 -12.13 -11.05
CA LYS A 32 -0.32 -13.08 -11.50
C LYS A 32 0.26 -12.74 -12.88
N MET A 33 -0.47 -11.99 -13.71
CA MET A 33 -0.01 -11.48 -15.01
C MET A 33 0.70 -10.13 -14.89
N ALA A 34 0.58 -9.42 -13.77
CA ALA A 34 1.24 -8.15 -13.56
C ALA A 34 2.76 -8.32 -13.48
N HIS A 35 3.50 -7.40 -14.08
CA HIS A 35 4.96 -7.41 -14.03
C HIS A 35 5.44 -6.89 -12.67
N THR A 36 6.14 -7.73 -11.91
CA THR A 36 6.86 -7.28 -10.70
C THR A 36 8.02 -6.39 -11.14
N PRO A 37 8.09 -5.12 -10.70
CA PRO A 37 9.13 -4.20 -11.16
C PRO A 37 10.52 -4.68 -10.73
N SER A 38 11.52 -4.43 -11.58
CA SER A 38 12.93 -4.63 -11.20
C SER A 38 13.37 -3.61 -10.16
N ARG A 39 14.43 -3.91 -9.40
CA ARG A 39 14.96 -2.99 -8.37
C ARG A 39 15.38 -1.65 -8.97
N ASP A 40 15.92 -1.65 -10.18
CA ASP A 40 16.37 -0.44 -10.86
C ASP A 40 15.21 0.44 -11.33
N GLU A 41 14.16 -0.16 -11.89
CA GLU A 41 12.94 0.57 -12.28
C GLU A 41 12.27 1.18 -11.06
N TYR A 42 12.10 0.39 -10.00
CA TYR A 42 11.51 0.88 -8.75
C TYR A 42 12.32 2.05 -8.18
N THR A 43 13.64 1.93 -8.14
CA THR A 43 14.53 2.95 -7.60
C THR A 43 14.47 4.24 -8.43
N LYS A 44 14.44 4.15 -9.77
CA LYS A 44 14.28 5.32 -10.64
C LYS A 44 12.96 6.04 -10.39
N THR A 45 11.85 5.30 -10.33
CA THR A 45 10.54 5.88 -10.03
C THR A 45 10.53 6.55 -8.65
N LEU A 46 11.09 5.88 -7.63
CA LEU A 46 11.18 6.40 -6.28
C LEU A 46 11.93 7.74 -6.22
N TYR A 47 13.05 7.85 -6.93
CA TYR A 47 13.81 9.11 -6.99
C TYR A 47 13.01 10.25 -7.62
N ILE A 48 12.33 9.99 -8.75
CA ILE A 48 11.54 11.02 -9.45
C ILE A 48 10.37 11.47 -8.57
N THR A 49 9.63 10.52 -7.99
CA THR A 49 8.50 10.82 -7.10
C THR A 49 8.97 11.55 -5.84
N GLY A 50 10.06 11.09 -5.21
CA GLY A 50 10.62 11.73 -4.01
C GLY A 50 11.05 13.16 -4.27
N LEU A 51 11.73 13.41 -5.40
CA LEU A 51 12.14 14.76 -5.80
C LEU A 51 10.92 15.67 -6.07
N GLY A 52 9.87 15.15 -6.70
CA GLY A 52 8.62 15.88 -6.92
C GLY A 52 7.93 16.28 -5.61
N ILE A 53 7.84 15.37 -4.64
CA ILE A 53 7.25 15.65 -3.31
C ILE A 53 8.04 16.76 -2.60
N ILE A 54 9.37 16.68 -2.62
CA ILE A 54 10.24 17.70 -1.99
C ILE A 54 10.06 19.04 -2.69
N ALA A 55 10.04 19.09 -4.02
CA ALA A 55 9.90 20.33 -4.77
C ALA A 55 8.56 21.02 -4.50
N ILE A 56 7.45 20.28 -4.54
CA ILE A 56 6.11 20.82 -4.28
C ILE A 56 5.98 21.24 -2.81
N GLY A 57 6.48 20.42 -1.88
CA GLY A 57 6.49 20.74 -0.45
C GLY A 57 7.30 21.99 -0.13
N ALA A 58 8.49 22.14 -0.73
CA ALA A 58 9.33 23.32 -0.58
C ALA A 58 8.66 24.57 -1.15
N LEU A 59 8.02 24.49 -2.32
CA LEU A 59 7.28 25.61 -2.89
C LEU A 59 6.13 26.06 -1.97
N GLY A 60 5.32 25.12 -1.48
CA GLY A 60 4.26 25.41 -0.52
C GLY A 60 4.80 26.00 0.79
N PHE A 61 5.94 25.47 1.28
CA PHE A 61 6.62 25.97 2.46
C PHE A 61 7.13 27.40 2.28
N VAL A 62 7.71 27.74 1.12
CA VAL A 62 8.19 29.10 0.82
C VAL A 62 7.02 30.08 0.81
N ILE A 63 5.89 29.72 0.19
CA ILE A 63 4.69 30.57 0.19
C ILE A 63 4.20 30.80 1.63
N TRP A 64 4.06 29.73 2.42
CA TRP A 64 3.66 29.83 3.81
C TRP A 64 4.64 30.68 4.64
N TRP A 65 5.94 30.47 4.47
CA TRP A 65 6.99 31.19 5.18
C TRP A 65 6.89 32.69 4.94
N ILE A 66 6.76 33.08 3.67
CA ILE A 66 6.59 34.50 3.29
C ILE A 66 5.29 35.04 3.89
N MET A 67 4.16 34.35 3.73
CA MET A 67 2.87 34.84 4.22
C MET A 67 2.76 34.88 5.75
N SER A 68 3.49 34.03 6.46
CA SER A 68 3.41 33.97 7.93
C SER A 68 4.45 34.87 8.59
N VAL A 69 5.68 34.94 8.08
CA VAL A 69 6.77 35.68 8.75
C VAL A 69 6.78 37.15 8.36
N LEU A 70 6.50 37.47 7.09
CA LEU A 70 6.56 38.84 6.57
C LEU A 70 5.56 39.81 7.25
N PRO A 71 4.28 39.45 7.49
CA PRO A 71 3.35 40.32 8.21
C PRO A 71 3.48 40.29 9.74
N ASN A 72 4.31 39.40 10.31
CA ASN A 72 4.66 39.47 11.74
C ASN A 72 5.86 40.40 12.00
N TYR A 73 6.65 40.69 10.96
CA TYR A 73 7.87 41.49 11.07
C TYR A 73 7.65 42.98 10.70
N PHE A 74 6.58 43.28 9.95
CA PHE A 74 6.10 44.63 9.62
C PHE A 74 4.78 44.91 10.33
#